data_AF-A0A1L9X168-F1
#
_entry.id   AF-A0A1L9X168-F1
#
_cell.length_a   1.000
_cell.length_b   1.000
_cell.length_c   1.000
_cell.angle_alpha   90.00
_cell.angle_beta   90.00
_cell.angle_gamma   90.00
#
_symmetry.space_group_name_H-M   'P 1'
#
loop_
_entity.id
_entity.type
_entity.pdbx_description
1 polymer ?
#
loop_
_entity_poly.entity_id
_entity_poly.type
_entity_poly.pdbx_seq_one_letter_code
_entity_poly.pdbx_strand_id
1 'polypeptide(L)'
;MHAEQDYTTFYPCSELPVRGYTTLCLNNAQSKTGLMNDLDFETMMTDVGTGVQFLRNLTDIDQVIIWGHSGGGAMMAAYQNVAENGASACNGTEKLYPCSSAMDGLPAADGVLLIDANFGLSTMTLLSLNPAITNETTGADINSKLNLYSAANGWTENGANYTTTFVREFLAGVAARWNRILASATERNELIAAGNGDYSDDEGLVIPDANYLGFNNKLITQDVRYLAHTIYKWPLLHKDGSNTTQVVPSVRVASAGIPSMADSFYDGALKTTITRFLSTFAIRVDADNFRVTADNITGVDWTSSQTAPIGSVPGISKPLLTMGNTGHYEYLNAEKIYLAATTKDKSIAFTEGAQHTIDTCTACESYPGQYGDTVKTAFNFMDKWLSQPGRFI
;
A
#
# COMPACT_ATOMS: atom_id res chain seq x y z
N MET A 1 13.98 -1.42 1.55
CA MET A 1 13.64 -0.17 0.83
C MET A 1 12.16 0.07 0.94
N HIS A 2 11.74 1.34 0.97
CA HIS A 2 10.33 1.74 0.95
C HIS A 2 10.09 2.80 -0.12
N ALA A 3 8.89 2.86 -0.69
CA ALA A 3 8.59 3.78 -1.78
C ALA A 3 8.77 5.25 -1.33
N GLU A 4 8.27 5.60 -0.14
CA GLU A 4 8.12 6.99 0.29
C GLU A 4 9.04 7.43 1.44
N GLN A 5 9.26 6.57 2.43
CA GLN A 5 9.89 6.94 3.70
C GLN A 5 11.32 6.42 3.81
N ASP A 6 12.09 6.96 4.76
CA ASP A 6 13.42 6.45 5.07
C ASP A 6 13.32 5.12 5.82
N TYR A 7 13.87 4.06 5.22
CA TYR A 7 13.84 2.70 5.76
C TYR A 7 15.24 2.15 6.06
N THR A 8 16.25 3.02 6.13
CA THR A 8 17.63 2.62 6.45
C THR A 8 17.80 2.11 7.89
N THR A 9 16.88 2.47 8.78
CA THR A 9 16.90 2.08 10.20
C THR A 9 15.60 1.41 10.66
N PHE A 10 14.77 0.90 9.75
CA PHE A 10 13.52 0.22 10.11
C PHE A 10 13.78 -1.17 10.72
N TYR A 11 12.79 -1.78 11.37
CA TYR A 11 12.95 -3.02 12.13
C TYR A 11 13.69 -4.17 11.42
N PRO A 12 13.47 -4.47 10.12
CA PRO A 12 14.20 -5.54 9.46
C PRO A 12 15.72 -5.35 9.48
N CYS A 13 16.19 -4.10 9.51
CA CYS A 13 17.61 -3.75 9.52
C CYS A 13 18.32 -4.13 10.81
N SER A 14 17.58 -4.30 11.91
CA SER A 14 18.10 -4.75 13.20
C SER A 14 17.67 -6.17 13.56
N GLU A 15 16.43 -6.54 13.23
CA GLU A 15 15.83 -7.81 13.65
C GLU A 15 16.26 -9.01 12.80
N LEU A 16 16.54 -8.83 11.51
CA LEU A 16 17.03 -9.91 10.66
C LEU A 16 18.52 -10.24 10.92
N PRO A 17 19.43 -9.25 11.12
CA PRO A 17 20.82 -9.55 11.49
C PRO A 17 20.98 -10.32 12.80
N VAL A 18 20.20 -10.02 13.84
CA VAL A 18 20.26 -10.77 15.10
C VAL A 18 19.79 -12.22 14.96
N ARG A 19 19.10 -12.55 13.86
CA ARG A 19 18.67 -13.90 13.48
C ARG A 19 19.61 -14.58 12.48
N GLY A 20 20.73 -13.93 12.14
CA GLY A 20 21.77 -14.51 11.29
C GLY A 20 21.66 -14.18 9.80
N TYR A 21 20.80 -13.23 9.41
CA TYR A 21 20.66 -12.81 8.01
C TYR A 21 21.50 -11.57 7.69
N THR A 22 22.24 -11.62 6.57
CA THR A 22 22.81 -10.40 5.97
C THR A 22 21.70 -9.53 5.42
N THR A 23 21.61 -8.28 5.88
CA THR A 23 20.52 -7.36 5.51
C THR A 23 21.08 -6.10 4.84
N LEU A 24 20.51 -5.76 3.67
CA LEU A 24 20.75 -4.49 3.00
C LEU A 24 19.52 -3.58 3.14
N CYS A 25 19.66 -2.50 3.90
CA CYS A 25 18.65 -1.47 4.02
C CYS A 25 19.07 -0.22 3.25
N LEU A 26 18.27 0.14 2.25
CA LEU A 26 18.52 1.29 1.38
C LEU A 26 17.26 2.09 1.10
N ASN A 27 17.45 3.36 0.76
CA ASN A 27 16.44 4.23 0.19
C ASN A 27 16.53 4.20 -1.34
N ASN A 28 15.40 4.36 -2.02
CA ASN A 28 15.36 4.69 -3.44
C ASN A 28 15.73 6.18 -3.65
N ALA A 29 15.78 6.62 -4.91
CA ALA A 29 16.16 7.97 -5.30
C ALA A 29 15.13 9.07 -4.90
N GLN A 30 13.93 8.67 -4.49
CA GLN A 30 12.79 9.55 -4.23
C GLN A 30 12.93 10.28 -2.89
N SER A 31 12.33 11.46 -2.81
CA SER A 31 12.36 12.35 -1.66
C SER A 31 11.82 11.69 -0.40
N LYS A 32 12.61 11.75 0.68
CA LYS A 32 12.24 11.25 2.02
C LYS A 32 11.68 12.33 2.95
N THR A 33 11.23 13.44 2.36
CA THR A 33 10.60 14.55 3.09
C THR A 33 9.21 14.21 3.64
N GLY A 34 8.63 13.08 3.20
CA GLY A 34 7.27 12.68 3.56
C GLY A 34 6.18 13.37 2.73
N LEU A 35 6.54 14.21 1.75
CA LEU A 35 5.55 14.86 0.88
C LEU A 35 5.01 13.99 -0.26
N MET A 36 5.67 12.86 -0.57
CA MET A 36 5.22 11.83 -1.54
C MET A 36 4.94 12.35 -2.97
N ASN A 37 5.63 13.41 -3.40
CA ASN A 37 5.32 14.11 -4.66
C ASN A 37 6.07 13.56 -5.90
N ASP A 38 7.16 12.84 -5.70
CA ASP A 38 8.14 12.52 -6.75
C ASP A 38 8.27 11.02 -7.02
N LEU A 39 7.29 10.22 -6.56
CA LEU A 39 7.30 8.79 -6.82
C LEU A 39 7.15 8.50 -8.31
N ASP A 40 7.96 7.56 -8.76
CA ASP A 40 8.10 7.19 -10.16
C ASP A 40 8.30 5.68 -10.25
N PHE A 41 7.38 5.00 -10.93
CA PHE A 41 7.32 3.55 -10.97
C PHE A 41 8.63 2.92 -11.44
N GLU A 42 9.13 3.30 -12.62
CA GLU A 42 10.31 2.68 -13.23
C GLU A 42 11.58 2.97 -12.45
N THR A 43 11.74 4.19 -11.93
CA THR A 43 12.85 4.54 -11.05
C THR A 43 12.82 3.67 -9.79
N MET A 44 11.66 3.49 -9.15
CA MET A 44 11.55 2.59 -7.99
C MET A 44 11.96 1.14 -8.33
N MET A 45 11.55 0.62 -9.48
CA MET A 45 11.89 -0.77 -9.87
C MET A 45 13.40 -0.92 -10.13
N THR A 46 14.01 0.03 -10.83
CA THR A 46 15.46 0.01 -11.13
C THR A 46 16.31 0.21 -9.88
N ASP A 47 15.86 1.03 -8.93
CA ASP A 47 16.51 1.18 -7.62
C ASP A 47 16.49 -0.13 -6.82
N VAL A 48 15.35 -0.84 -6.79
CA VAL A 48 15.28 -2.17 -6.15
C VAL A 48 16.22 -3.14 -6.87
N GLY A 49 16.24 -3.11 -8.20
CA GLY A 49 17.15 -3.88 -9.06
C GLY A 49 18.61 -3.68 -8.70
N THR A 50 19.02 -2.44 -8.43
CA THR A 50 20.38 -2.09 -8.01
C THR A 50 20.73 -2.75 -6.66
N GLY A 51 19.82 -2.72 -5.69
CA GLY A 51 20.02 -3.37 -4.40
C GLY A 51 20.13 -4.90 -4.50
N VAL A 52 19.28 -5.54 -5.31
CA VAL A 52 19.34 -6.99 -5.56
C VAL A 52 20.62 -7.37 -6.28
N GLN A 53 21.00 -6.63 -7.32
CA GLN A 53 22.26 -6.86 -8.06
C GLN A 53 23.48 -6.75 -7.14
N PHE A 54 23.49 -5.75 -6.25
CA PHE A 54 24.57 -5.58 -5.28
C PHE A 54 24.72 -6.83 -4.40
N LEU A 55 23.63 -7.34 -3.82
CA LEU A 55 23.67 -8.55 -2.99
C LEU A 55 24.11 -9.79 -3.78
N ARG A 56 23.59 -9.97 -5.01
CA ARG A 56 23.98 -11.10 -5.88
C ARG A 56 25.45 -11.07 -6.32
N ASN A 57 26.10 -9.92 -6.29
CA ASN A 57 27.52 -9.78 -6.63
C ASN A 57 28.46 -10.11 -5.45
N LEU A 58 27.93 -10.34 -4.24
CA LEU A 58 28.72 -10.78 -3.10
C LEU A 58 28.94 -12.29 -3.16
N THR A 59 30.19 -12.74 -2.97
CA THR A 59 30.58 -14.16 -3.12
C THR A 59 29.93 -15.10 -2.10
N ASP A 60 29.45 -14.54 -0.98
CA ASP A 60 28.96 -15.31 0.16
C ASP A 60 27.42 -15.29 0.26
N ILE A 61 26.73 -14.81 -0.77
CA ILE A 61 25.27 -14.69 -0.83
C ILE A 61 24.71 -15.50 -2.00
N ASP A 62 24.12 -16.66 -1.69
CA ASP A 62 23.52 -17.55 -2.69
C ASP A 62 22.04 -17.23 -2.98
N GLN A 63 21.32 -16.70 -1.98
CA GLN A 63 19.89 -16.44 -2.04
C GLN A 63 19.61 -15.00 -1.64
N VAL A 64 18.82 -14.29 -2.44
CA VAL A 64 18.38 -12.91 -2.16
C VAL A 64 16.88 -12.89 -1.94
N ILE A 65 16.45 -12.41 -0.77
CA ILE A 65 15.04 -12.26 -0.44
C ILE A 65 14.71 -10.78 -0.36
N ILE A 66 13.62 -10.35 -1.00
CA ILE A 66 13.13 -8.98 -0.88
C ILE A 66 12.06 -8.89 0.20
N TRP A 67 12.13 -7.82 0.97
CA TRP A 67 11.22 -7.53 2.08
C TRP A 67 10.53 -6.20 1.83
N GLY A 68 9.20 -6.21 1.80
CA GLY A 68 8.36 -5.04 1.56
C GLY A 68 7.35 -4.85 2.67
N HIS A 69 7.13 -3.59 3.07
CA HIS A 69 6.14 -3.19 4.06
C HIS A 69 5.43 -1.92 3.64
N SER A 70 4.15 -1.78 4.02
CA SER A 70 3.32 -0.62 3.64
C SER A 70 3.38 -0.37 2.12
N GLY A 71 3.69 0.84 1.67
CA GLY A 71 3.93 1.17 0.25
C GLY A 71 5.14 0.46 -0.35
N GLY A 72 6.15 0.15 0.47
CA GLY A 72 7.24 -0.75 0.08
C GLY A 72 6.76 -2.17 -0.25
N GLY A 73 5.66 -2.64 0.34
CA GLY A 73 5.06 -3.94 -0.01
C GLY A 73 4.51 -3.96 -1.43
N ALA A 74 3.80 -2.90 -1.81
CA ALA A 74 3.33 -2.71 -3.18
C ALA A 74 4.50 -2.61 -4.18
N MET A 75 5.53 -1.84 -3.82
CA MET A 75 6.74 -1.67 -4.62
C MET A 75 7.50 -3.00 -4.82
N MET A 76 7.69 -3.80 -3.77
CA MET A 76 8.39 -5.08 -3.88
C MET A 76 7.58 -6.13 -4.64
N ALA A 77 6.25 -6.15 -4.49
CA ALA A 77 5.38 -7.03 -5.27
C ALA A 77 5.44 -6.70 -6.77
N ALA A 78 5.40 -5.42 -7.12
CA ALA A 78 5.53 -4.97 -8.50
C ALA A 78 6.91 -5.30 -9.07
N TYR A 79 7.97 -5.01 -8.31
CA TYR A 79 9.35 -5.29 -8.70
C TYR A 79 9.56 -6.76 -8.99
N GLN A 80 9.13 -7.66 -8.10
CA GLN A 80 9.35 -9.08 -8.31
C GLN A 80 8.60 -9.59 -9.54
N ASN A 81 7.36 -9.13 -9.76
CA ASN A 81 6.60 -9.49 -10.95
C ASN A 81 7.33 -9.06 -12.24
N VAL A 82 7.83 -7.82 -12.27
CA VAL A 82 8.61 -7.30 -13.41
C VAL A 82 9.94 -8.02 -13.57
N ALA A 83 10.66 -8.29 -12.48
CA ALA A 83 11.96 -8.96 -12.55
C ALA A 83 11.85 -10.42 -13.02
N GLU A 84 10.72 -11.10 -12.77
CA GLU A 84 10.47 -12.45 -13.27
C GLU A 84 9.95 -12.50 -14.71
N ASN A 85 9.22 -11.46 -15.17
CA ASN A 85 8.47 -11.50 -16.43
C ASN A 85 8.85 -10.39 -17.44
N GLY A 86 9.80 -9.54 -17.10
CA GLY A 86 10.21 -8.36 -17.88
C GLY A 86 9.12 -7.30 -18.01
N ALA A 87 9.31 -6.38 -18.96
CA ALA A 87 8.38 -5.28 -19.23
C ALA A 87 6.96 -5.77 -19.59
N SER A 88 6.80 -7.03 -20.02
CA SER A 88 5.48 -7.61 -20.30
C SER A 88 4.53 -7.60 -19.09
N ALA A 89 5.07 -7.66 -17.86
CA ALA A 89 4.29 -7.56 -16.62
C ALA A 89 3.66 -6.18 -16.38
N CYS A 90 4.18 -5.14 -17.02
CA CYS A 90 3.70 -3.75 -16.88
C CYS A 90 3.28 -3.11 -18.21
N ASN A 91 3.18 -3.89 -19.29
CA ASN A 91 2.75 -3.47 -20.62
C ASN A 91 1.46 -4.13 -21.13
N GLY A 92 0.74 -4.83 -20.26
CA GLY A 92 -0.57 -5.38 -20.60
C GLY A 92 -1.59 -4.29 -20.96
N THR A 93 -2.55 -4.61 -21.83
CA THR A 93 -3.58 -3.65 -22.28
C THR A 93 -4.51 -3.22 -21.15
N GLU A 94 -4.55 -3.99 -20.07
CA GLU A 94 -5.23 -3.62 -18.83
C GLU A 94 -4.55 -2.46 -18.11
N LYS A 95 -3.25 -2.19 -18.32
CA LYS A 95 -2.51 -1.15 -17.60
C LYS A 95 -2.90 0.26 -18.05
N LEU A 96 -2.89 1.20 -17.10
CA LEU A 96 -3.08 2.63 -17.36
C LEU A 96 -1.80 3.32 -17.88
N TYR A 97 -0.67 2.68 -17.66
CA TYR A 97 0.64 3.17 -18.06
C TYR A 97 1.46 2.00 -18.61
N PRO A 98 1.88 1.99 -19.89
CA PRO A 98 2.86 1.03 -20.37
C PRO A 98 4.26 1.45 -19.91
N CYS A 99 4.96 0.57 -19.22
CA CYS A 99 6.36 0.76 -18.86
C CYS A 99 7.31 0.62 -20.06
N SER A 100 8.48 1.24 -19.95
CA SER A 100 9.55 1.15 -20.92
C SER A 100 10.31 -0.17 -20.86
N SER A 101 11.18 -0.41 -21.85
CA SER A 101 12.10 -1.55 -21.84
C SER A 101 13.17 -1.49 -20.73
N ALA A 102 13.25 -0.39 -19.96
CA ALA A 102 14.10 -0.33 -18.77
C ALA A 102 13.70 -1.37 -17.70
N MET A 103 12.48 -1.90 -17.79
CA MET A 103 11.95 -2.95 -16.92
C MET A 103 12.41 -4.35 -17.31
N ASP A 104 13.06 -4.53 -18.47
CA ASP A 104 13.60 -5.82 -18.90
C ASP A 104 14.92 -6.16 -18.20
N GLY A 105 15.09 -7.43 -17.85
CA GLY A 105 16.36 -7.95 -17.32
C GLY A 105 16.70 -7.54 -15.89
N LEU A 106 15.75 -6.99 -15.13
CA LEU A 106 15.92 -6.76 -13.70
C LEU A 106 16.18 -8.11 -12.98
N PRO A 107 17.15 -8.19 -12.05
CA PRO A 107 17.51 -9.45 -11.41
C PRO A 107 16.43 -9.86 -10.40
N ALA A 108 15.69 -10.93 -10.65
CA ALA A 108 14.66 -11.40 -9.70
C ALA A 108 15.26 -11.78 -8.33
N ALA A 109 14.48 -11.62 -7.26
CA ALA A 109 14.78 -12.21 -5.96
C ALA A 109 14.40 -13.70 -5.93
N ASP A 110 14.88 -14.42 -4.94
CA ASP A 110 14.60 -15.84 -4.71
C ASP A 110 13.38 -16.05 -3.81
N GLY A 111 12.95 -15.03 -3.06
CA GLY A 111 11.75 -15.04 -2.23
C GLY A 111 11.24 -13.64 -1.89
N VAL A 112 9.99 -13.56 -1.45
CA VAL A 112 9.31 -12.28 -1.16
C VAL A 112 8.59 -12.33 0.20
N LEU A 113 8.84 -11.32 1.05
CA LEU A 113 8.06 -11.06 2.27
C LEU A 113 7.30 -9.75 2.10
N LEU A 114 5.97 -9.79 2.19
CA LEU A 114 5.08 -8.63 2.15
C LEU A 114 4.40 -8.48 3.51
N ILE A 115 4.92 -7.57 4.34
CA ILE A 115 4.54 -7.39 5.74
C ILE A 115 3.71 -6.13 5.90
N ASP A 116 2.46 -6.25 6.31
CA ASP A 116 1.48 -5.15 6.41
C ASP A 116 1.52 -4.27 5.15
N ALA A 117 1.55 -4.92 3.98
CA ALA A 117 1.60 -4.22 2.70
C ALA A 117 0.28 -3.49 2.46
N ASN A 118 0.35 -2.20 2.10
CA ASN A 118 -0.85 -1.43 1.78
C ASN A 118 -1.53 -1.96 0.51
N PHE A 119 -2.79 -1.56 0.23
CA PHE A 119 -3.52 -2.03 -0.98
C PHE A 119 -2.96 -1.46 -2.30
N GLY A 120 -1.80 -0.82 -2.25
CA GLY A 120 -1.13 -0.19 -3.37
C GLY A 120 -1.08 1.32 -3.27
N LEU A 121 -0.03 1.94 -3.79
CA LEU A 121 0.13 3.40 -3.81
C LEU A 121 -1.08 4.08 -4.50
N SER A 122 -1.55 3.45 -5.57
CA SER A 122 -2.71 3.88 -6.33
C SER A 122 -4.02 3.75 -5.56
N THR A 123 -4.27 2.58 -4.95
CA THR A 123 -5.46 2.37 -4.11
C THR A 123 -5.45 3.26 -2.87
N MET A 124 -4.30 3.47 -2.22
CA MET A 124 -4.21 4.36 -1.07
C MET A 124 -4.49 5.81 -1.46
N THR A 125 -4.06 6.24 -2.64
CA THR A 125 -4.45 7.55 -3.21
C THR A 125 -5.95 7.63 -3.44
N LEU A 126 -6.58 6.62 -4.04
CA LEU A 126 -8.03 6.55 -4.21
C LEU A 126 -8.78 6.65 -2.87
N LEU A 127 -8.35 5.90 -1.84
CA LEU A 127 -8.97 5.93 -0.51
C LEU A 127 -8.71 7.21 0.28
N SER A 128 -7.76 8.03 -0.19
CA SER A 128 -7.44 9.34 0.41
C SER A 128 -8.11 10.50 -0.30
N LEU A 129 -8.74 10.25 -1.45
CA LEU A 129 -9.44 11.27 -2.22
C LEU A 129 -10.66 11.79 -1.44
N ASN A 130 -10.70 13.09 -1.15
CA ASN A 130 -11.88 13.71 -0.55
C ASN A 130 -12.94 14.01 -1.62
N PRO A 131 -14.12 13.38 -1.60
CA PRO A 131 -15.18 13.63 -2.58
C PRO A 131 -15.95 14.94 -2.31
N ALA A 132 -15.69 15.60 -1.17
CA ALA A 132 -16.35 16.84 -0.82
C ALA A 132 -15.76 18.06 -1.56
N ILE A 133 -14.59 17.95 -2.19
CA ILE A 133 -14.00 19.03 -3.00
C ILE A 133 -14.90 19.29 -4.22
N THR A 134 -15.36 20.54 -4.38
CA THR A 134 -16.19 20.93 -5.53
C THR A 134 -15.44 21.72 -6.60
N ASN A 135 -14.18 22.09 -6.33
CA ASN A 135 -13.34 22.88 -7.22
C ASN A 135 -11.91 22.32 -7.22
N GLU A 136 -11.45 21.77 -8.34
CA GLU A 136 -10.13 21.14 -8.44
C GLU A 136 -8.95 22.14 -8.38
N THR A 137 -9.21 23.44 -8.31
CA THR A 137 -8.18 24.48 -8.15
C THR A 137 -7.90 24.87 -6.70
N THR A 138 -8.72 24.39 -5.75
CA THR A 138 -8.58 24.75 -4.33
C THR A 138 -9.07 23.65 -3.40
N GLY A 139 -8.41 23.53 -2.26
CA GLY A 139 -8.81 22.66 -1.16
C GLY A 139 -9.95 23.19 -0.29
N ALA A 140 -10.29 24.48 -0.42
CA ALA A 140 -11.18 25.19 0.50
C ALA A 140 -12.68 24.99 0.20
N ASP A 141 -13.03 24.63 -1.04
CA ASP A 141 -14.42 24.55 -1.49
C ASP A 141 -15.01 23.17 -1.16
N ILE A 142 -15.66 23.07 0.00
CA ILE A 142 -16.16 21.81 0.58
C ILE A 142 -17.69 21.70 0.51
N ASN A 143 -18.18 20.65 -0.14
CA ASN A 143 -19.57 20.21 -0.07
C ASN A 143 -19.87 19.60 1.32
N SER A 144 -20.63 20.33 2.14
CA SER A 144 -20.97 19.91 3.50
C SER A 144 -21.68 18.55 3.59
N LYS A 145 -22.41 18.12 2.56
CA LYS A 145 -23.09 16.81 2.53
C LYS A 145 -22.13 15.63 2.46
N LEU A 146 -20.92 15.83 1.92
CA LEU A 146 -19.88 14.82 1.79
C LEU A 146 -18.69 15.08 2.72
N ASN A 147 -18.74 16.15 3.52
CA ASN A 147 -17.66 16.48 4.44
C ASN A 147 -17.55 15.42 5.53
N LEU A 148 -16.50 14.61 5.44
CA LEU A 148 -16.20 13.54 6.38
C LEU A 148 -16.04 14.07 7.81
N TYR A 149 -15.49 15.27 8.00
CA TYR A 149 -15.19 15.85 9.31
C TYR A 149 -16.37 16.59 9.94
N SER A 150 -17.58 16.43 9.38
CA SER A 150 -18.80 17.05 9.90
C SER A 150 -19.48 16.15 10.93
N ALA A 151 -19.74 16.70 12.12
CA ALA A 151 -20.55 16.01 13.14
C ALA A 151 -21.94 15.62 12.61
N ALA A 152 -22.51 16.42 11.69
CA ALA A 152 -23.80 16.11 11.06
C ALA A 152 -23.77 14.84 10.20
N ASN A 153 -22.60 14.44 9.72
CA ASN A 153 -22.41 13.22 8.93
C ASN A 153 -22.02 12.01 9.79
N GLY A 154 -21.66 12.20 11.06
CA GLY A 154 -21.35 11.12 12.01
C GLY A 154 -19.93 11.13 12.59
N TRP A 155 -19.14 12.19 12.32
CA TRP A 155 -17.79 12.36 12.87
C TRP A 155 -17.78 12.80 14.33
N THR A 156 -16.81 12.31 15.10
CA THR A 156 -16.48 12.75 16.47
C THR A 156 -14.97 12.77 16.69
N GLU A 157 -14.52 13.37 17.80
CA GLU A 157 -13.11 13.37 18.20
C GLU A 157 -12.55 11.99 18.56
N ASN A 158 -13.41 10.98 18.79
CA ASN A 158 -13.03 9.61 19.19
C ASN A 158 -13.29 8.56 18.09
N GLY A 159 -13.75 9.00 16.92
CA GLY A 159 -14.02 8.15 15.76
C GLY A 159 -15.29 8.57 15.06
N ALA A 160 -15.72 7.80 14.08
CA ALA A 160 -16.94 8.07 13.34
C ALA A 160 -17.93 6.91 13.40
N ASN A 161 -19.21 7.26 13.37
CA ASN A 161 -20.31 6.34 13.18
C ASN A 161 -21.15 6.81 11.98
N TYR A 162 -20.56 6.66 10.79
CA TYR A 162 -21.21 7.08 9.56
C TYR A 162 -22.47 6.27 9.29
N THR A 163 -23.52 6.93 8.79
CA THR A 163 -24.72 6.21 8.34
C THR A 163 -24.44 5.47 7.04
N THR A 164 -25.13 4.35 6.80
CA THR A 164 -25.01 3.60 5.53
C THR A 164 -25.31 4.47 4.31
N THR A 165 -26.23 5.44 4.44
CA THR A 165 -26.55 6.41 3.39
C THR A 165 -25.37 7.34 3.12
N PHE A 166 -24.77 7.93 4.16
CA PHE A 166 -23.60 8.80 3.99
C PHE A 166 -22.44 8.04 3.35
N VAL A 167 -22.11 6.84 3.83
CA VAL A 167 -20.99 6.06 3.26
C VAL A 167 -21.23 5.72 1.78
N ARG A 168 -22.46 5.35 1.41
CA ARG A 168 -22.80 5.11 0.00
C ARG A 168 -22.59 6.35 -0.86
N GLU A 169 -23.05 7.51 -0.41
CA GLU A 169 -22.90 8.79 -1.13
C GLU A 169 -21.44 9.25 -1.19
N PHE A 170 -20.71 9.07 -0.09
CA PHE A 170 -19.28 9.38 0.00
C PHE A 170 -18.47 8.55 -1.01
N LEU A 171 -18.62 7.22 -0.99
CA LEU A 171 -17.88 6.34 -1.90
C LEU A 171 -18.28 6.54 -3.37
N ALA A 172 -19.56 6.83 -3.65
CA ALA A 172 -19.99 7.22 -4.99
C ALA A 172 -19.32 8.53 -5.44
N GLY A 173 -19.20 9.51 -4.54
CA GLY A 173 -18.47 10.75 -4.78
C GLY A 173 -16.97 10.52 -5.04
N VAL A 174 -16.35 9.59 -4.31
CA VAL A 174 -14.93 9.22 -4.49
C VAL A 174 -14.74 8.67 -5.90
N ALA A 175 -15.52 7.65 -6.28
CA ALA A 175 -15.41 7.04 -7.61
C ALA A 175 -15.68 8.05 -8.73
N ALA A 176 -16.71 8.92 -8.57
CA ALA A 176 -17.04 9.93 -9.56
C ALA A 176 -15.93 10.98 -9.72
N ARG A 177 -15.33 11.47 -8.63
CA ARG A 177 -14.22 12.42 -8.67
C ARG A 177 -12.97 11.77 -9.26
N TRP A 178 -12.63 10.58 -8.79
CA TRP A 178 -11.48 9.81 -9.27
C TRP A 178 -11.53 9.57 -10.79
N ASN A 179 -12.68 9.12 -11.30
CA ASN A 179 -12.83 8.83 -12.72
C ASN A 179 -12.73 10.10 -13.60
N ARG A 180 -13.13 11.28 -13.11
CA ARG A 180 -12.89 12.54 -13.83
C ARG A 180 -11.41 12.90 -13.88
N ILE A 181 -10.70 12.76 -12.75
CA ILE A 181 -9.25 13.02 -12.67
C ILE A 181 -8.51 12.05 -13.60
N LEU A 182 -8.85 10.76 -13.55
CA LEU A 182 -8.24 9.73 -14.39
C LEU A 182 -8.46 10.00 -15.89
N ALA A 183 -9.69 10.36 -16.29
CA ALA A 183 -9.99 10.70 -17.67
C ALA A 183 -9.18 11.92 -18.14
N SER A 184 -9.11 12.97 -17.31
CA SER A 184 -8.33 14.17 -17.62
C SER A 184 -6.83 13.87 -17.71
N ALA A 185 -6.27 13.11 -16.79
CA ALA A 185 -4.86 12.72 -16.83
C ALA A 185 -4.52 11.87 -18.07
N THR A 186 -5.41 10.95 -18.44
CA THR A 186 -5.26 10.14 -19.65
C THR A 186 -5.26 11.01 -20.91
N GLU A 187 -6.22 11.94 -21.04
CA GLU A 187 -6.29 12.88 -22.16
C GLU A 187 -5.03 13.76 -22.25
N ARG A 188 -4.56 14.30 -21.11
CA ARG A 188 -3.31 15.07 -21.08
C ARG A 188 -2.10 14.25 -21.49
N ASN A 189 -2.01 12.99 -21.04
CA ASN A 189 -0.91 12.10 -21.43
C ASN A 189 -0.90 11.79 -22.94
N GLU A 190 -2.08 11.63 -23.55
CA GLU A 190 -2.20 11.48 -25.01
C GLU A 190 -1.75 12.74 -25.76
N LEU A 191 -2.09 13.93 -25.25
CA LEU A 191 -1.63 15.21 -25.82
C LEU A 191 -0.11 15.39 -25.72
N ILE A 192 0.48 15.07 -24.56
CA ILE A 192 1.94 15.08 -24.34
C ILE A 192 2.61 14.15 -25.36
N ALA A 193 2.15 12.90 -25.47
CA ALA A 193 2.70 11.92 -26.40
C ALA A 193 2.57 12.35 -27.88
N ALA A 194 1.54 13.12 -28.23
CA ALA A 194 1.33 13.67 -29.57
C ALA A 194 2.12 14.97 -29.83
N GLY A 195 2.90 15.47 -28.87
CA GLY A 195 3.64 16.74 -28.98
C GLY A 195 2.75 17.99 -28.89
N ASN A 196 1.52 17.84 -28.38
CA ASN A 196 0.53 18.90 -28.18
C ASN A 196 0.31 19.25 -26.70
N GLY A 197 1.15 18.72 -25.80
CA GLY A 197 1.18 19.08 -24.40
C GLY A 197 1.71 20.51 -24.17
N ASP A 198 1.49 21.02 -22.96
CA ASP A 198 2.01 22.32 -22.52
C ASP A 198 3.54 22.27 -22.35
N TYR A 199 4.08 21.08 -22.09
CA TYR A 199 5.51 20.76 -22.06
C TYR A 199 5.77 19.52 -22.91
N SER A 200 7.01 19.36 -23.37
CA SER A 200 7.39 18.31 -24.32
C SER A 200 7.53 16.90 -23.72
N ASP A 201 7.63 16.81 -22.40
CA ASP A 201 7.98 15.59 -21.66
C ASP A 201 6.93 15.19 -20.63
N ASP A 202 6.47 16.11 -19.79
CA ASP A 202 5.43 15.84 -18.79
C ASP A 202 4.79 17.15 -18.27
N GLU A 203 3.66 17.05 -17.60
CA GLU A 203 2.91 18.19 -17.09
C GLU A 203 2.62 18.07 -15.60
N GLY A 204 2.59 19.20 -14.89
CA GLY A 204 2.25 19.21 -13.47
C GLY A 204 0.79 18.82 -13.21
N LEU A 205 0.57 18.01 -12.17
CA LEU A 205 -0.75 17.64 -11.68
C LEU A 205 -0.83 17.90 -10.18
N VAL A 206 -1.82 18.69 -9.77
CA VAL A 206 -2.15 18.92 -8.37
C VAL A 206 -3.58 18.45 -8.14
N ILE A 207 -3.76 17.51 -7.21
CA ILE A 207 -5.08 17.01 -6.82
C ILE A 207 -5.34 17.45 -5.38
N PRO A 208 -6.26 18.40 -5.15
CA PRO A 208 -6.59 18.85 -3.80
C PRO A 208 -7.12 17.71 -2.93
N ASP A 209 -6.61 17.64 -1.71
CA ASP A 209 -7.01 16.67 -0.70
C ASP A 209 -7.05 15.20 -1.18
N ALA A 210 -5.91 14.74 -1.69
CA ALA A 210 -5.70 13.40 -2.22
C ALA A 210 -4.34 12.78 -1.82
N ASN A 211 -3.50 13.52 -1.09
CA ASN A 211 -2.26 12.99 -0.55
C ASN A 211 -2.57 11.79 0.35
N TYR A 212 -1.86 10.68 0.22
CA TYR A 212 -2.25 9.41 0.85
C TYR A 212 -1.42 9.01 2.06
N LEU A 213 -0.75 9.98 2.69
CA LEU A 213 -0.18 9.82 4.02
C LEU A 213 -1.20 9.18 4.97
N GLY A 214 -0.77 8.28 5.85
CA GLY A 214 -1.67 7.40 6.63
C GLY A 214 -2.79 8.11 7.41
N PHE A 215 -2.59 9.37 7.82
CA PHE A 215 -3.63 10.17 8.46
C PHE A 215 -4.70 10.74 7.51
N ASN A 216 -4.47 10.69 6.21
CA ASN A 216 -5.34 11.22 5.17
C ASN A 216 -6.15 10.15 4.43
N ASN A 217 -5.98 8.86 4.77
CA ASN A 217 -6.85 7.78 4.29
C ASN A 217 -8.25 7.94 4.90
N LYS A 218 -9.14 8.59 4.16
CA LYS A 218 -10.39 9.23 4.62
C LYS A 218 -11.29 8.34 5.48
N LEU A 219 -12.19 7.58 4.86
CA LEU A 219 -13.26 6.86 5.56
C LEU A 219 -12.72 5.82 6.55
N ILE A 220 -11.68 5.06 6.14
CA ILE A 220 -11.23 3.84 6.82
C ILE A 220 -10.43 4.09 8.11
N THR A 221 -9.86 5.28 8.27
CA THR A 221 -9.13 5.68 9.49
C THR A 221 -10.08 6.08 10.61
N GLN A 222 -11.27 6.57 10.28
CA GLN A 222 -12.20 7.14 11.25
C GLN A 222 -13.29 6.16 11.69
N ASP A 223 -13.71 5.25 10.81
CA ASP A 223 -14.76 4.27 11.09
C ASP A 223 -14.21 2.84 11.03
N VAL A 224 -13.97 2.27 12.21
CA VAL A 224 -13.30 0.96 12.37
C VAL A 224 -14.16 -0.22 11.92
N ARG A 225 -15.42 0.00 11.53
CA ARG A 225 -16.31 -1.07 11.03
C ARG A 225 -15.94 -1.52 9.61
N TYR A 226 -15.17 -0.71 8.88
CA TYR A 226 -14.68 -1.03 7.54
C TYR A 226 -13.31 -1.70 7.63
N LEU A 227 -12.99 -2.69 6.78
CA LEU A 227 -11.74 -3.44 6.84
C LEU A 227 -11.45 -3.99 8.26
N ALA A 228 -12.47 -4.46 8.95
CA ALA A 228 -12.49 -4.85 10.36
C ALA A 228 -12.13 -6.32 10.61
N HIS A 229 -12.27 -7.22 9.62
CA HIS A 229 -11.86 -8.62 9.77
C HIS A 229 -11.51 -9.29 8.44
N THR A 230 -10.81 -10.42 8.50
CA THR A 230 -10.60 -11.31 7.35
C THR A 230 -11.88 -12.04 6.94
N ILE A 231 -11.95 -12.54 5.71
CA ILE A 231 -13.07 -13.38 5.25
C ILE A 231 -12.91 -14.81 5.77
N TYR A 232 -11.69 -15.34 5.67
CA TYR A 232 -11.36 -16.71 6.06
C TYR A 232 -10.63 -16.77 7.39
N LYS A 233 -10.47 -17.99 7.90
CA LYS A 233 -9.69 -18.25 9.11
C LYS A 233 -8.20 -18.36 8.77
N TRP A 234 -7.36 -17.64 9.50
CA TRP A 234 -5.92 -17.61 9.30
C TRP A 234 -5.16 -17.72 10.64
N PRO A 235 -3.85 -18.06 10.59
CA PRO A 235 -3.01 -18.02 11.78
C PRO A 235 -2.92 -16.60 12.36
N LEU A 236 -3.33 -16.43 13.62
CA LEU A 236 -3.06 -15.26 14.45
C LEU A 236 -1.95 -15.62 15.44
N LEU A 237 -0.88 -14.83 15.41
CA LEU A 237 0.31 -15.01 16.22
C LEU A 237 0.15 -14.27 17.54
N HIS A 238 0.37 -14.99 18.65
CA HIS A 238 0.23 -14.45 20.01
C HIS A 238 1.60 -14.22 20.66
N LYS A 239 1.63 -13.32 21.64
CA LYS A 239 2.85 -12.92 22.37
C LYS A 239 3.58 -14.06 23.09
N ASP A 240 2.88 -15.13 23.43
CA ASP A 240 3.43 -16.31 24.12
C ASP A 240 4.07 -17.33 23.15
N GLY A 241 4.10 -17.01 21.85
CA GLY A 241 4.63 -17.86 20.80
C GLY A 241 3.62 -18.91 20.29
N SER A 242 2.42 -18.96 20.84
CA SER A 242 1.33 -19.78 20.31
C SER A 242 0.68 -19.12 19.09
N ASN A 243 -0.10 -19.90 18.35
CA ASN A 243 -0.95 -19.40 17.29
C ASN A 243 -2.37 -19.98 17.39
N THR A 244 -3.36 -19.17 17.07
CA THR A 244 -4.74 -19.63 16.85
C THR A 244 -5.09 -19.55 15.38
N THR A 245 -6.08 -20.32 14.93
CA THR A 245 -6.63 -20.22 13.57
C THR A 245 -8.07 -19.74 13.64
N GLN A 246 -8.31 -18.49 13.25
CA GLN A 246 -9.62 -17.85 13.36
C GLN A 246 -9.82 -16.78 12.29
N VAL A 247 -11.06 -16.32 12.12
CA VAL A 247 -11.31 -15.07 11.40
C VAL A 247 -10.61 -13.97 12.20
N VAL A 248 -9.61 -13.33 11.59
CA VAL A 248 -8.72 -12.42 12.30
C VAL A 248 -9.37 -11.05 12.35
N PRO A 249 -9.72 -10.52 13.54
CA PRO A 249 -10.24 -9.18 13.68
C PRO A 249 -9.10 -8.14 13.69
N SER A 250 -9.40 -6.94 13.23
CA SER A 250 -8.61 -5.74 13.57
C SER A 250 -8.89 -5.36 15.02
N VAL A 251 -7.84 -5.03 15.76
CA VAL A 251 -7.92 -4.46 17.11
C VAL A 251 -7.67 -2.96 17.11
N ARG A 252 -7.55 -2.35 15.93
CA ARG A 252 -7.22 -0.94 15.77
C ARG A 252 -8.26 -0.05 16.46
N VAL A 253 -7.78 1.10 16.92
CA VAL A 253 -8.63 2.21 17.34
C VAL A 253 -8.81 3.19 16.18
N ALA A 254 -9.87 4.00 16.22
CA ALA A 254 -10.07 5.04 15.24
C ALA A 254 -8.98 6.12 15.37
N SER A 255 -8.40 6.54 14.26
CA SER A 255 -7.50 7.69 14.19
C SER A 255 -8.32 8.98 14.23
N ALA A 256 -8.89 9.27 15.38
CA ALA A 256 -9.77 10.41 15.57
C ALA A 256 -9.01 11.60 16.15
N GLY A 257 -9.42 12.82 15.76
CA GLY A 257 -8.79 14.06 16.21
C GLY A 257 -7.79 14.70 15.23
N ILE A 258 -7.54 14.10 14.06
CA ILE A 258 -6.77 14.76 13.00
C ILE A 258 -7.73 15.67 12.21
N PRO A 259 -7.48 16.99 12.16
CA PRO A 259 -8.33 17.91 11.41
C PRO A 259 -8.26 17.62 9.91
N SER A 260 -9.22 18.17 9.16
CA SER A 260 -9.14 18.14 7.70
C SER A 260 -7.88 18.86 7.23
N MET A 261 -7.17 18.25 6.30
CA MET A 261 -6.01 18.85 5.61
C MET A 261 -6.41 19.40 4.24
N ALA A 262 -7.71 19.55 3.97
CA ALA A 262 -8.19 19.80 2.62
C ALA A 262 -7.60 21.06 1.99
N ASP A 263 -7.46 22.13 2.76
CA ASP A 263 -6.90 23.42 2.36
C ASP A 263 -5.36 23.51 2.46
N SER A 264 -4.68 22.45 2.93
CA SER A 264 -3.22 22.38 2.97
C SER A 264 -2.66 21.88 1.63
N PHE A 265 -1.93 22.77 0.94
CA PHE A 265 -1.17 22.38 -0.25
C PHE A 265 -0.04 21.38 0.06
N TYR A 266 0.63 21.53 1.20
CA TYR A 266 1.75 20.65 1.53
C TYR A 266 1.29 19.28 2.01
N ASP A 267 0.30 19.25 2.90
CA ASP A 267 -0.10 18.03 3.61
C ASP A 267 -1.31 17.34 2.97
N GLY A 268 -2.24 18.10 2.37
CA GLY A 268 -3.48 17.57 1.81
C GLY A 268 -3.41 17.27 0.32
N ALA A 269 -2.82 18.17 -0.48
CA ALA A 269 -2.77 17.98 -1.92
C ALA A 269 -1.71 16.96 -2.35
N LEU A 270 -2.07 16.09 -3.30
CA LEU A 270 -1.09 15.30 -4.05
C LEU A 270 -0.52 16.21 -5.15
N LYS A 271 0.81 16.40 -5.16
CA LYS A 271 1.52 17.17 -6.19
C LYS A 271 2.41 16.21 -6.93
N THR A 272 2.20 16.04 -8.22
CA THR A 272 2.95 15.10 -9.05
C THR A 272 2.94 15.60 -10.49
N THR A 273 3.20 14.72 -11.43
CA THR A 273 3.03 14.97 -12.86
C THR A 273 2.01 14.02 -13.48
N ILE A 274 1.57 14.28 -14.70
CA ILE A 274 0.59 13.44 -15.41
C ILE A 274 1.12 12.02 -15.57
N THR A 275 2.35 11.85 -16.05
CA THR A 275 2.92 10.52 -16.27
C THR A 275 3.18 9.78 -14.96
N ARG A 276 3.65 10.47 -13.91
CA ARG A 276 3.82 9.86 -12.57
C ARG A 276 2.50 9.46 -11.93
N PHE A 277 1.46 10.26 -12.10
CA PHE A 277 0.12 9.89 -11.67
C PHE A 277 -0.34 8.59 -12.33
N LEU A 278 -0.27 8.50 -13.66
CA LEU A 278 -0.73 7.32 -14.39
C LEU A 278 0.09 6.05 -14.08
N SER A 279 1.40 6.19 -13.89
CA SER A 279 2.31 5.07 -13.61
C SER A 279 2.28 4.58 -12.15
N THR A 280 1.95 5.46 -11.20
CA THR A 280 2.19 5.18 -9.76
C THR A 280 0.93 5.33 -8.89
N PHE A 281 0.05 6.27 -9.21
CA PHE A 281 -1.08 6.63 -8.34
C PHE A 281 -2.45 6.29 -8.95
N ALA A 282 -2.51 6.03 -10.25
CA ALA A 282 -3.76 5.77 -10.93
C ALA A 282 -4.19 4.29 -10.83
N ILE A 283 -5.50 4.07 -10.75
CA ILE A 283 -6.15 2.76 -10.79
C ILE A 283 -7.56 2.93 -11.37
N ARG A 284 -8.05 1.97 -12.15
CA ARG A 284 -9.42 2.02 -12.68
C ARG A 284 -10.43 1.60 -11.61
N VAL A 285 -11.54 2.33 -11.58
CA VAL A 285 -12.63 2.13 -10.61
C VAL A 285 -13.97 2.04 -11.33
N ASP A 286 -14.68 0.95 -11.08
CA ASP A 286 -16.08 0.80 -11.44
C ASP A 286 -16.95 1.50 -10.39
N ALA A 287 -17.51 2.65 -10.76
CA ALA A 287 -18.31 3.48 -9.85
C ALA A 287 -19.57 2.77 -9.32
N ASP A 288 -20.15 1.86 -10.09
CA ASP A 288 -21.37 1.16 -9.68
C ASP A 288 -21.07 0.11 -8.60
N ASN A 289 -19.86 -0.46 -8.63
CA ASN A 289 -19.44 -1.54 -7.74
C ASN A 289 -18.41 -1.12 -6.68
N PHE A 290 -17.93 0.13 -6.69
CA PHE A 290 -16.94 0.60 -5.73
C PHE A 290 -17.49 0.66 -4.31
N ARG A 291 -17.02 -0.25 -3.44
CA ARG A 291 -17.45 -0.32 -2.03
C ARG A 291 -16.26 -0.64 -1.15
N VAL A 292 -16.34 -0.15 0.08
CA VAL A 292 -15.51 -0.61 1.20
C VAL A 292 -16.45 -1.26 2.20
N THR A 293 -16.16 -2.50 2.59
CA THR A 293 -16.96 -3.29 3.55
C THR A 293 -16.12 -3.62 4.77
N ALA A 294 -16.66 -4.39 5.72
CA ALA A 294 -15.94 -4.87 6.90
C ALA A 294 -14.77 -5.81 6.56
N ASP A 295 -14.69 -6.33 5.34
CA ASP A 295 -13.74 -7.39 4.98
C ASP A 295 -13.21 -7.27 3.55
N ASN A 296 -13.58 -6.24 2.80
CA ASN A 296 -13.20 -6.14 1.40
C ASN A 296 -13.25 -4.72 0.82
N ILE A 297 -12.61 -4.57 -0.34
CA ILE A 297 -12.77 -3.44 -1.26
C ILE A 297 -13.21 -4.04 -2.60
N THR A 298 -14.34 -3.60 -3.15
CA THR A 298 -14.88 -4.06 -4.44
C THR A 298 -14.90 -2.93 -5.46
N GLY A 299 -15.07 -3.26 -6.74
CA GLY A 299 -15.16 -2.27 -7.83
C GLY A 299 -13.83 -1.60 -8.20
N VAL A 300 -12.72 -2.16 -7.74
CA VAL A 300 -11.37 -1.73 -8.14
C VAL A 300 -10.81 -2.75 -9.13
N ASP A 301 -10.33 -2.28 -10.27
CA ASP A 301 -9.55 -3.10 -11.19
C ASP A 301 -8.09 -3.10 -10.73
N TRP A 302 -7.76 -4.06 -9.86
CA TRP A 302 -6.43 -4.24 -9.30
C TRP A 302 -5.35 -4.44 -10.36
N THR A 303 -5.71 -4.93 -11.55
CA THR A 303 -4.74 -5.18 -12.63
C THR A 303 -4.41 -3.94 -13.43
N SER A 304 -5.22 -2.89 -13.37
CA SER A 304 -4.98 -1.65 -14.12
C SER A 304 -3.78 -0.81 -13.64
N SER A 305 -3.27 -1.10 -12.44
CA SER A 305 -2.14 -0.41 -11.82
C SER A 305 -0.97 -1.38 -11.60
N GLN A 306 0.26 -0.90 -11.71
CA GLN A 306 1.47 -1.67 -11.41
C GLN A 306 1.72 -1.73 -9.89
N THR A 307 1.32 -0.67 -9.19
CA THR A 307 1.56 -0.49 -7.77
C THR A 307 0.41 -1.00 -6.91
N ALA A 308 -0.46 -1.87 -7.44
CA ALA A 308 -1.47 -2.59 -6.67
C ALA A 308 -0.98 -4.04 -6.44
N PRO A 309 -0.55 -4.42 -5.23
CA PRO A 309 0.09 -5.72 -5.00
C PRO A 309 -0.83 -6.90 -5.36
N ILE A 310 -2.15 -6.76 -5.17
CA ILE A 310 -3.16 -7.76 -5.59
C ILE A 310 -3.05 -8.08 -7.09
N GLY A 311 -2.76 -7.08 -7.92
CA GLY A 311 -2.57 -7.24 -9.37
C GLY A 311 -1.17 -7.73 -9.78
N SER A 312 -0.18 -7.61 -8.90
CA SER A 312 1.22 -7.96 -9.21
C SER A 312 1.61 -9.36 -8.73
N VAL A 313 1.13 -9.80 -7.56
CA VAL A 313 1.48 -11.12 -7.02
C VAL A 313 1.06 -12.34 -7.84
N PRO A 314 0.07 -12.29 -8.77
CA PRO A 314 -0.18 -13.41 -9.66
C PRO A 314 0.99 -13.75 -10.61
N GLY A 315 1.91 -12.82 -10.86
CA GLY A 315 3.08 -13.04 -11.70
C GLY A 315 4.35 -13.45 -10.93
N ILE A 316 4.29 -13.57 -9.61
CA ILE A 316 5.40 -14.01 -8.76
C ILE A 316 5.38 -15.54 -8.69
N SER A 317 6.43 -16.20 -9.17
CA SER A 317 6.58 -17.66 -9.10
C SER A 317 7.35 -18.14 -7.87
N LYS A 318 8.08 -17.23 -7.22
CA LYS A 318 8.92 -17.50 -6.05
C LYS A 318 8.12 -17.70 -4.76
N PRO A 319 8.72 -18.27 -3.70
CA PRO A 319 8.12 -18.33 -2.37
C PRO A 319 7.66 -16.96 -1.87
N LEU A 320 6.45 -16.90 -1.33
CA LEU A 320 5.80 -15.67 -0.89
C LEU A 320 5.27 -15.80 0.54
N LEU A 321 5.69 -14.92 1.44
CA LEU A 321 5.04 -14.72 2.73
C LEU A 321 4.29 -13.40 2.73
N THR A 322 3.02 -13.45 3.17
CA THR A 322 2.22 -12.26 3.46
C THR A 322 1.95 -12.21 4.96
N MET A 323 2.07 -11.04 5.58
CA MET A 323 1.69 -10.87 6.98
C MET A 323 0.87 -9.59 7.18
N GLY A 324 -0.03 -9.57 8.15
CA GLY A 324 -0.80 -8.38 8.52
C GLY A 324 -0.70 -8.05 10.01
N ASN A 325 -0.73 -6.77 10.37
CA ASN A 325 -0.62 -6.25 11.72
C ASN A 325 -1.98 -5.78 12.25
N THR A 326 -2.60 -6.53 13.18
CA THR A 326 -4.05 -6.36 13.46
C THR A 326 -4.43 -5.01 14.10
N GLY A 327 -3.46 -4.26 14.63
CA GLY A 327 -3.64 -2.90 15.13
C GLY A 327 -3.75 -1.81 14.04
N HIS A 328 -3.78 -2.19 12.76
CA HIS A 328 -3.95 -1.26 11.64
C HIS A 328 -5.01 -1.76 10.64
N TYR A 329 -5.42 -0.94 9.67
CA TYR A 329 -6.38 -1.33 8.61
C TYR A 329 -5.73 -2.03 7.41
N GLU A 330 -4.44 -1.80 7.17
CA GLU A 330 -3.72 -2.40 6.04
C GLU A 330 -3.51 -3.91 6.19
N TYR A 331 -3.56 -4.44 7.42
CA TYR A 331 -3.42 -5.86 7.71
C TYR A 331 -4.27 -6.76 6.83
N LEU A 332 -5.49 -6.33 6.51
CA LEU A 332 -6.46 -7.11 5.76
C LEU A 332 -5.98 -7.36 4.33
N ASN A 333 -5.14 -6.49 3.79
CA ASN A 333 -4.59 -6.68 2.46
C ASN A 333 -3.66 -7.92 2.39
N ALA A 334 -3.09 -8.39 3.50
CA ALA A 334 -2.36 -9.65 3.53
C ALA A 334 -3.23 -10.82 3.05
N GLU A 335 -4.50 -10.88 3.46
CA GLU A 335 -5.45 -11.88 2.95
C GLU A 335 -5.67 -11.73 1.45
N LYS A 336 -5.84 -10.49 0.96
CA LYS A 336 -6.15 -10.24 -0.45
C LYS A 336 -4.99 -10.59 -1.36
N ILE A 337 -3.77 -10.22 -0.96
CA ILE A 337 -2.54 -10.62 -1.62
C ILE A 337 -2.39 -12.15 -1.63
N TYR A 338 -2.57 -12.80 -0.47
CA TYR A 338 -2.45 -14.26 -0.38
C TYR A 338 -3.43 -14.99 -1.30
N LEU A 339 -4.69 -14.52 -1.36
CA LEU A 339 -5.72 -15.11 -2.21
C LEU A 339 -5.43 -14.90 -3.70
N ALA A 340 -4.87 -13.74 -4.08
CA ALA A 340 -4.51 -13.43 -5.46
C ALA A 340 -3.24 -14.14 -5.95
N ALA A 341 -2.29 -14.44 -5.05
CA ALA A 341 -1.02 -15.06 -5.43
C ALA A 341 -1.20 -16.46 -6.05
N THR A 342 -0.46 -16.75 -7.11
CA THR A 342 -0.53 -18.02 -7.86
C THR A 342 0.60 -18.99 -7.51
N THR A 343 1.67 -18.51 -6.88
CA THR A 343 2.77 -19.34 -6.39
C THR A 343 2.28 -20.43 -5.43
N LYS A 344 2.91 -21.61 -5.51
CA LYS A 344 2.54 -22.77 -4.69
C LYS A 344 3.10 -22.68 -3.28
N ASP A 345 4.33 -22.16 -3.13
CA ASP A 345 4.92 -21.91 -1.81
C ASP A 345 4.50 -20.51 -1.34
N LYS A 346 3.28 -20.41 -0.81
CA LYS A 346 2.79 -19.20 -0.17
C LYS A 346 2.35 -19.44 1.25
N SER A 347 2.55 -18.45 2.11
CA SER A 347 2.14 -18.47 3.51
C SER A 347 1.49 -17.16 3.92
N ILE A 348 0.63 -17.22 4.94
CA ILE A 348 -0.03 -16.07 5.54
C ILE A 348 -0.07 -16.21 7.07
N ALA A 349 0.16 -15.10 7.77
CA ALA A 349 -0.05 -15.00 9.22
C ALA A 349 -0.38 -13.56 9.62
N PHE A 350 -0.93 -13.38 10.82
CA PHE A 350 -1.28 -12.07 11.36
C PHE A 350 -0.64 -11.88 12.73
N THR A 351 -0.02 -10.73 12.98
CA THR A 351 0.57 -10.41 14.28
C THR A 351 -0.46 -9.70 15.13
N GLU A 352 -0.88 -10.33 16.24
CA GLU A 352 -1.88 -9.76 17.12
C GLU A 352 -1.37 -8.48 17.80
N GLY A 353 -2.09 -7.37 17.63
CA GLY A 353 -1.81 -6.10 18.32
C GLY A 353 -0.63 -5.31 17.78
N ALA A 354 0.04 -5.79 16.73
CA ALA A 354 1.03 -4.97 16.02
C ALA A 354 0.31 -3.79 15.35
N GLN A 355 0.81 -2.57 15.53
CA GLN A 355 0.39 -1.43 14.72
C GLN A 355 1.06 -1.47 13.35
N HIS A 356 0.79 -0.47 12.50
CA HIS A 356 1.32 -0.45 11.15
C HIS A 356 2.84 -0.65 11.12
N THR A 357 3.57 0.10 11.94
CA THR A 357 5.04 0.03 12.08
C THR A 357 5.58 -1.23 12.75
N ILE A 358 4.76 -2.28 12.95
CA ILE A 358 5.08 -3.60 13.52
C ILE A 358 5.20 -3.61 15.05
N ASP A 359 5.54 -2.47 15.68
CA ASP A 359 5.56 -2.35 17.14
C ASP A 359 4.18 -2.38 17.77
N THR A 360 4.16 -2.50 19.09
CA THR A 360 2.92 -2.82 19.81
C THR A 360 1.97 -1.63 19.78
N CYS A 361 0.74 -1.84 19.30
CA CYS A 361 -0.33 -0.86 19.39
C CYS A 361 -0.80 -0.74 20.85
N THR A 362 -0.14 0.09 21.65
CA THR A 362 -0.52 0.31 23.05
C THR A 362 -1.93 0.88 23.18
N ALA A 363 -2.34 1.72 22.23
CA ALA A 363 -3.70 2.29 22.19
C ALA A 363 -4.78 1.24 21.91
N CYS A 364 -4.43 0.09 21.33
CA CYS A 364 -5.33 -1.02 21.07
C CYS A 364 -5.51 -1.93 22.30
N GLU A 365 -4.69 -1.78 23.35
CA GLU A 365 -4.71 -2.65 24.51
C GLU A 365 -5.91 -2.37 25.42
N SER A 366 -6.61 -3.43 25.83
CA SER A 366 -7.61 -3.40 26.91
C SER A 366 -6.97 -3.43 28.29
N TYR A 367 -5.72 -3.89 28.40
CA TYR A 367 -4.91 -3.85 29.61
C TYR A 367 -3.42 -3.77 29.25
N PRO A 368 -2.57 -3.11 30.07
CA PRO A 368 -1.16 -2.92 29.75
C PRO A 368 -0.41 -4.23 29.46
N GLY A 369 0.29 -4.29 28.32
CA GLY A 369 1.08 -5.44 27.90
C GLY A 369 0.24 -6.61 27.37
N GLN A 370 -1.00 -6.36 26.97
CA GLN A 370 -1.88 -7.34 26.34
C GLN A 370 -1.20 -8.03 25.16
N TYR A 371 -0.49 -7.30 24.31
CA TYR A 371 0.10 -7.85 23.08
C TYR A 371 1.62 -8.10 23.18
N GLY A 372 2.26 -7.66 24.27
CA GLY A 372 3.67 -7.93 24.52
C GLY A 372 4.58 -7.26 23.47
N ASP A 373 5.63 -7.97 23.05
CA ASP A 373 6.58 -7.52 22.03
C ASP A 373 6.16 -8.08 20.66
N THR A 374 5.45 -7.26 19.90
CA THR A 374 4.93 -7.64 18.57
C THR A 374 6.03 -7.69 17.52
N VAL A 375 7.10 -6.90 17.66
CA VAL A 375 8.28 -6.97 16.79
C VAL A 375 8.91 -8.35 16.90
N LYS A 376 9.24 -8.80 18.11
CA LYS A 376 9.76 -10.14 18.33
C LYS A 376 8.81 -11.22 17.81
N THR A 377 7.51 -11.07 18.05
CA THR A 377 6.49 -12.03 17.60
C THR A 377 6.49 -12.17 16.07
N ALA A 378 6.45 -11.04 15.36
CA ALA A 378 6.45 -11.01 13.89
C ALA A 378 7.75 -11.58 13.32
N PHE A 379 8.91 -11.13 13.82
CA PHE A 379 10.21 -11.55 13.30
C PHE A 379 10.58 -12.99 13.66
N ASN A 380 10.08 -13.54 14.76
CA ASN A 380 10.22 -14.98 15.03
C ASN A 380 9.45 -15.84 14.02
N PHE A 381 8.29 -15.37 13.56
CA PHE A 381 7.55 -16.09 12.52
C PHE A 381 8.23 -15.97 11.15
N MET A 382 8.73 -14.77 10.80
CA MET A 382 9.51 -14.55 9.58
C MET A 382 10.76 -15.44 9.56
N ASP A 383 11.50 -15.51 10.67
CA ASP A 383 12.66 -16.39 10.85
C ASP A 383 12.32 -17.85 10.57
N LYS A 384 11.30 -18.37 11.26
CA LYS A 384 10.83 -19.74 11.09
C LYS A 384 10.43 -20.05 9.64
N TRP A 385 9.88 -19.06 8.94
CA TRP A 385 9.55 -19.19 7.52
C TRP A 385 10.84 -19.19 6.67
N LEU A 386 11.71 -18.21 6.83
CA LEU A 386 12.97 -18.11 6.08
C LEU A 386 13.87 -19.35 6.28
N SER A 387 13.91 -19.89 7.50
CA SER A 387 14.74 -21.03 7.90
C SER A 387 14.09 -22.40 7.66
N GLN A 388 13.00 -22.48 6.90
CA GLN A 388 12.35 -23.77 6.64
C GLN A 388 13.26 -24.63 5.73
N PRO A 389 13.59 -25.88 6.11
CA PRO A 389 14.45 -26.74 5.31
C PRO A 389 13.93 -26.92 3.88
N GLY A 390 14.81 -26.72 2.89
CA GLY A 390 14.48 -26.88 1.48
C GLY A 390 13.77 -25.67 0.84
N ARG A 391 13.65 -24.55 1.55
CA ARG A 391 13.21 -23.26 0.96
C ARG A 391 14.38 -22.45 0.45
N PHE A 392 15.23 -21.94 1.35
CA PHE A 392 16.43 -21.16 1.02
C PHE A 392 17.71 -21.71 1.65
N ILE A 393 17.58 -22.67 2.57
CA ILE A 393 18.67 -23.29 3.32
C ILE A 393 18.71 -24.80 3.15
#